data_AF-A0A520TYG6-F1
#
_entry.id   AF-A0A520TYG6-F1
#
_cell.length_a   1.000
_cell.length_b   1.000
_cell.length_c   1.000
_cell.angle_alpha   90.00
_cell.angle_beta   90.00
_cell.angle_gamma   90.00
#
_symmetry.space_group_name_H-M   'P 1'
#
loop_
_entity.id
_entity.type
_entity.pdbx_description
1 polymer ?
#
loop_
_entity_poly.entity_id
_entity_poly.type
_entity_poly.pdbx_seq_one_letter_code
_entity_poly.pdbx_strand_id
1 'polypeptide(L)' 'MKKWDFKNNPLFFTMLGLLIGSASGFIEERTNIPETITLFVGFFILMIPLFFWIKDWLMKKKD' A
#
# COMPACT_ATOMS: atom_id res chain seq x y z
N MET A 1 2.65 -23.99 -9.84
CA MET A 1 2.57 -22.90 -8.85
C MET A 1 2.35 -21.58 -9.59
N LYS A 2 1.19 -20.94 -9.42
CA LYS A 2 0.88 -19.66 -10.07
C LYS A 2 1.84 -18.62 -9.50
N LYS A 3 2.74 -18.05 -10.33
CA LYS A 3 3.66 -16.98 -9.90
C LYS A 3 2.81 -15.88 -9.26
N TRP A 4 3.12 -15.55 -8.01
CA TRP A 4 2.41 -14.52 -7.27
C TRP A 4 2.75 -13.18 -7.94
N ASP A 5 1.82 -12.70 -8.77
CA ASP A 5 2.02 -11.48 -9.53
C ASP A 5 1.65 -10.28 -8.65
N PHE A 6 2.59 -9.91 -7.78
CA PHE A 6 2.46 -8.75 -6.89
C PHE A 6 2.13 -7.46 -7.67
N LYS A 7 2.49 -7.39 -8.96
CA LYS A 7 2.18 -6.25 -9.82
C LYS A 7 0.68 -6.11 -10.12
N ASN A 8 -0.07 -7.21 -10.03
CA ASN A 8 -1.47 -7.31 -10.45
C ASN A 8 -2.44 -7.58 -9.31
N ASN A 9 -2.04 -7.38 -8.04
CA ASN A 9 -2.96 -7.53 -6.92
C ASN A 9 -3.15 -6.22 -6.14
N PRO A 10 -3.90 -5.25 -6.71
CA PRO A 10 -4.28 -4.00 -6.03
C PRO A 10 -4.84 -4.22 -4.63
N LEU A 11 -5.67 -5.26 -4.48
CA LEU A 11 -6.32 -5.60 -3.22
C LEU A 11 -5.33 -5.99 -2.13
N PHE A 12 -4.20 -6.63 -2.49
CA PHE A 12 -3.17 -6.97 -1.53
C PHE A 12 -2.58 -5.72 -0.88
N PHE A 13 -2.19 -4.71 -1.67
CA PHE A 13 -1.65 -3.46 -1.13
C PHE A 13 -2.70 -2.67 -0.37
N THR A 14 -3.95 -2.64 -0.85
CA THR A 14 -5.05 -2.00 -0.13
C THR A 14 -5.24 -2.63 1.25
N MET A 15 -5.32 -3.96 1.30
CA MET A 15 -5.54 -4.67 2.56
C MET A 15 -4.34 -4.55 3.50
N LEU A 16 -3.11 -4.57 2.97
CA LEU A 16 -1.90 -4.37 3.75
C LEU A 16 -1.85 -2.96 4.36
N GLY A 17 -2.14 -1.92 3.56
CA GLY A 17 -2.17 -0.54 4.05
C GLY A 17 -3.23 -0.32 5.12
N LEU A 18 -4.43 -0.91 4.93
CA LEU A 18 -5.50 -0.88 5.94
C LEU A 18 -5.11 -1.62 7.22
N LEU A 19 -4.48 -2.79 7.12
CA LEU A 19 -4.03 -3.56 8.28
C LEU A 19 -2.98 -2.79 9.09
N ILE A 20 -1.98 -2.22 8.42
CA ILE A 20 -0.94 -1.39 9.05
C ILE A 20 -1.58 -0.17 9.73
N GLY A 21 -2.54 0.48 9.06
CA GLY A 21 -3.28 1.59 9.63
C GLY A 21 -4.09 1.20 10.87
N SER A 22 -4.85 0.10 10.80
CA SER A 22 -5.67 -0.38 11.92
C SER A 22 -4.85 -0.88 13.12
N ALA A 23 -3.63 -1.35 12.88
CA ALA A 23 -2.71 -1.84 13.90
C ALA A 23 -1.71 -0.77 14.36
N SER A 24 -1.84 0.48 13.89
CA SER A 24 -0.85 1.54 14.12
C SER A 24 -0.64 1.86 15.60
N GLY A 25 -1.71 1.94 16.40
CA GLY A 25 -1.60 2.10 17.85
C GLY A 25 -0.90 0.91 18.54
N PHE A 26 -1.18 -0.32 18.12
CA PHE A 26 -0.47 -1.51 18.63
C PHE A 26 1.01 -1.51 18.26
N ILE A 27 1.34 -1.00 17.06
CA ILE A 27 2.73 -0.84 16.62
C ILE A 27 3.43 0.22 17.47
N GLU A 28 2.79 1.35 17.74
CA GLU A 28 3.33 2.41 18.61
C GLU A 28 3.63 1.87 20.01
N GLU A 29 2.68 1.17 20.64
CA GLU A 29 2.86 0.56 21.96
C GLU A 29 4.03 -0.44 22.01
N ARG A 30 4.29 -1.17 20.92
CA ARG A 30 5.32 -2.22 20.87
C ARG A 30 6.69 -1.72 20.44
N THR A 31 6.75 -0.63 19.70
CA THR A 31 7.99 -0.18 19.04
C THR A 31 8.42 1.23 19.43
N ASN A 32 7.59 1.97 20.17
CA ASN A 32 7.73 3.42 20.43
C ASN A 32 7.85 4.26 19.15
N ILE A 33 7.43 3.73 18.00
CA ILE A 33 7.35 4.49 16.75
C ILE A 33 6.03 5.27 16.79
N PRO A 34 6.04 6.61 16.66
CA PRO A 34 4.83 7.41 16.67
C PRO A 34 3.78 6.87 15.68
N GLU A 35 2.53 6.78 16.12
CA GLU A 35 1.40 6.29 15.31
C GLU A 35 1.35 6.98 13.95
N THR A 36 1.63 8.29 13.93
CA THR A 36 1.64 9.11 12.72
C THR A 36 2.58 8.57 11.64
N ILE A 37 3.77 8.06 12.01
CA ILE A 37 4.73 7.49 11.06
C ILE A 37 4.16 6.21 10.45
N THR A 38 3.59 5.34 11.29
CA THR A 38 2.98 4.08 10.85
C THR A 38 1.78 4.31 9.94
N LEU A 39 0.95 5.32 10.24
CA LEU A 39 -0.15 5.76 9.38
C LEU A 39 0.35 6.29 8.03
N PHE A 40 1.43 7.08 8.01
CA PHE A 40 2.05 7.52 6.75
C PHE A 40 2.54 6.34 5.92
N VAL A 41 3.19 5.34 6.53
CA VAL A 41 3.63 4.12 5.84
C VAL A 41 2.44 3.38 5.23
N GLY A 42 1.37 3.17 6.02
CA GLY A 42 0.13 2.56 5.53
C GLY A 42 -0.47 3.32 4.34
N PHE A 43 -0.52 4.65 4.44
CA PHE A 43 -1.00 5.53 3.37
C PHE A 43 -0.17 5.41 2.08
N PHE A 44 1.16 5.40 2.17
CA PHE A 44 2.01 5.22 0.99
C PHE A 44 1.80 3.86 0.33
N ILE A 45 1.54 2.81 1.10
CA ILE A 45 1.21 1.49 0.56
C ILE A 45 -0.13 1.53 -0.19
N LEU A 46 -1.14 2.23 0.33
CA LEU A 46 -2.42 2.44 -0.37
C LEU A 46 -2.29 3.21 -1.69
N MET A 47 -1.23 4.02 -1.85
CA MET A 47 -0.95 4.75 -3.08
C MET A 47 -0.29 3.88 -4.17
N ILE A 48 0.24 2.71 -3.82
CA ILE A 48 0.91 1.82 -4.80
C ILE A 48 -0.03 1.41 -5.95
N PRO A 49 -1.26 0.91 -5.72
CA PRO A 49 -2.20 0.62 -6.79
C PRO A 49 -2.55 1.85 -7.64
N LEU A 50 -2.72 3.01 -7.01
CA LEU A 50 -3.05 4.25 -7.69
C LEU A 50 -1.91 4.69 -8.63
N PHE A 51 -0.66 4.57 -8.18
CA PHE A 51 0.51 4.85 -8.99
C PHE A 51 0.57 3.96 -10.23
N PHE A 52 0.35 2.65 -10.09
CA PHE A 52 0.30 1.74 -11.24
C PHE A 52 -0.85 2.07 -12.19
N TRP A 53 -2.03 2.40 -11.66
CA TRP A 53 -3.18 2.79 -12.47
C TRP A 53 -2.92 4.07 -13.29
N ILE A 54 -2.34 5.10 -12.66
CA ILE A 54 -1.96 6.35 -13.35
C ILE A 54 -0.88 6.07 -14.40
N LYS A 55 0.13 5.25 -14.06
CA LYS A 55 1.20 4.88 -14.98
C LYS A 55 0.65 4.16 -16.21
N ASP A 56 -0.24 3.18 -16.03
CA ASP A 56 -0.85 2.43 -17.12
C ASP A 56 -1.76 3.32 -17.96
N TRP A 57 -2.48 4.26 -17.35
CA TRP A 57 -3.29 5.25 -18.07
C TRP A 57 -2.44 6.19 -18.93
N LEU A 58 -1.31 6.67 -18.42
CA LEU A 58 -0.38 7.52 -19.16
C LEU A 58 0.29 6.76 -20.31
N MET A 59 0.68 5.50 -20.10
CA MET A 59 1.30 4.68 -21.15
C MET A 59 0.30 4.29 -22.25
N LYS A 60 -0.98 4.07 -21.91
CA LYS A 60 -2.05 3.83 -22.90
C LYS A 60 -2.36 5.01 -23.81
N LYS A 61 -2.01 6.24 -23.42
CA LYS A 61 -2.17 7.44 -24.26
C LYS A 61 -1.03 7.63 -25.28
N LYS A 62 0.01 6.80 -25.23
CA LYS A 62 1.19 6.92 -26.08
C LYS A 62 1.11 6.07 -27.36
N ASP A 63 0.03 5.30 -27.52
CA ASP A 63 -0.32 4.55 -28.72
C ASP A 63 -1.57 5.15 -29.40
#